data_AF-J2ZQX8-F1
#
_entry.id   AF-J2ZQX8-F1
#
_cell.length_a   1.000
_cell.length_b   1.000
_cell.length_c   1.000
_cell.angle_alpha   90.00
_cell.angle_beta   90.00
_cell.angle_gamma   90.00
#
_symmetry.space_group_name_H-M   'P 1'
#
loop_
_entity.id
_entity.type
_entity.pdbx_description
1 polymer ?
#
loop_
_entity_poly.entity_id
_entity_poly.type
_entity_poly.pdbx_seq_one_letter_code
_entity_poly.pdbx_strand_id
1 'polypeptide(L)'
;MRLREKIWISVFLTCLLLLDGSFSYIFGSTLHRFPDTMIIRLVVLGLILVYFFAPDFPHLIWVALVLGLFYDSFYTGVLGVYMFLFPMVIFLTRWIAQFFTPAPLVIGAIYLIDLTVLESFVYGMNTFMGQTTMSLNDFIPNILGPTLALNLVLFIFLYFPLRQLIVRLDSTY
;
A
#
# COMPACT_ATOMS: atom_id res chain seq x y z
N MET A 1 10.67 14.21 -18.62
CA MET A 1 10.86 12.77 -18.35
C MET A 1 10.91 11.94 -19.62
N ARG A 2 12.04 11.28 -19.87
CA ARG A 2 12.19 10.32 -20.98
C ARG A 2 11.59 8.96 -20.55
N LEU A 3 11.10 8.17 -21.51
CA LEU A 3 10.41 6.88 -21.29
C LEU A 3 11.16 5.92 -20.34
N ARG A 4 12.49 6.04 -20.25
CA ARG A 4 13.37 5.20 -19.42
C ARG A 4 13.23 5.42 -17.90
N GLU A 5 12.99 6.65 -17.43
CA GLU A 5 12.84 6.95 -15.98
C GLU A 5 11.54 6.35 -15.42
N LYS A 6 10.47 6.42 -16.22
CA LYS A 6 9.14 5.89 -15.91
C LYS A 6 9.16 4.37 -15.64
N ILE A 7 10.07 3.66 -16.28
CA ILE A 7 10.20 2.21 -16.12
C ILE A 7 10.77 1.86 -14.74
N TRP A 8 11.75 2.61 -14.23
CA TRP A 8 12.41 2.27 -12.96
C TRP A 8 11.51 2.45 -11.74
N ILE A 9 10.68 3.50 -11.70
CA ILE A 9 9.69 3.67 -10.62
C ILE A 9 8.68 2.52 -10.65
N SER A 10 8.23 2.11 -11.85
CA SER A 10 7.32 0.99 -12.01
C SER A 10 7.95 -0.34 -11.57
N VAL A 11 9.22 -0.57 -11.92
CA VAL A 11 9.99 -1.75 -11.46
C VAL A 11 10.14 -1.74 -9.94
N PHE A 12 10.47 -0.59 -9.35
CA PHE A 12 10.57 -0.43 -7.91
C PHE A 12 9.26 -0.78 -7.18
N LEU A 13 8.12 -0.28 -7.66
CA LEU A 13 6.80 -0.60 -7.09
C LEU A 13 6.46 -2.09 -7.24
N THR A 14 6.79 -2.69 -8.38
CA THR A 14 6.66 -4.15 -8.57
C THR A 14 7.54 -4.93 -7.59
N CYS A 15 8.78 -4.48 -7.34
CA CYS A 15 9.64 -5.09 -6.33
C CYS A 15 9.02 -5.00 -4.93
N LEU A 16 8.44 -3.86 -4.54
CA LEU A 16 7.73 -3.73 -3.26
C LEU A 16 6.53 -4.67 -3.16
N LEU A 17 5.76 -4.82 -4.24
CA LEU A 17 4.66 -5.79 -4.31
C LEU A 17 5.17 -7.23 -4.10
N LEU A 18 6.25 -7.62 -4.78
CA LEU A 18 6.83 -8.96 -4.60
C LEU A 18 7.39 -9.16 -3.18
N LEU A 19 7.95 -8.12 -2.58
CA LEU A 19 8.42 -8.13 -1.19
C LEU A 19 7.25 -8.27 -0.20
N ASP A 20 6.09 -7.65 -0.45
CA ASP A 20 4.88 -7.87 0.35
C ASP A 20 4.55 -9.36 0.44
N GLY A 21 4.44 -10.02 -0.71
CA GLY A 21 4.17 -11.45 -0.76
C GLY A 21 5.27 -12.30 -0.13
N SER A 22 6.53 -11.95 -0.38
CA SER A 22 7.69 -12.72 0.12
C SER A 22 7.78 -12.64 1.65
N PHE A 23 7.65 -11.45 2.23
CA PHE A 23 7.66 -11.30 3.68
C PHE A 23 6.43 -11.89 4.34
N SER A 24 5.25 -11.73 3.73
CA SER A 24 4.02 -12.36 4.18
C SER A 24 4.15 -13.90 4.20
N TYR A 25 4.82 -14.50 3.23
CA TYR A 25 5.11 -15.93 3.20
C TYR A 25 6.14 -16.35 4.27
N ILE A 26 7.30 -15.67 4.33
CA ILE A 26 8.40 -16.01 5.25
C ILE A 26 7.96 -15.87 6.71
N PHE A 27 7.25 -14.79 7.04
CA PHE A 27 6.79 -14.51 8.40
C PHE A 27 5.35 -14.97 8.65
N GLY A 28 4.76 -15.78 7.76
CA GLY A 28 3.35 -16.17 7.81
C GLY A 28 2.94 -16.86 9.13
N SER A 29 3.85 -17.60 9.77
CA SER A 29 3.61 -18.21 11.08
C SER A 29 3.37 -17.21 12.21
N THR A 30 3.91 -15.99 12.07
CA THR A 30 3.76 -14.89 13.02
C THR A 30 2.67 -13.92 12.57
N LEU A 31 2.66 -13.57 11.29
CA LEU A 31 1.78 -12.54 10.73
C LEU A 31 0.34 -13.00 10.49
N HIS A 32 0.11 -14.27 10.16
CA HIS A 32 -1.23 -14.77 9.81
C HIS A 32 -1.86 -15.61 10.92
N ARG A 33 -1.34 -15.48 12.15
CA ARG A 33 -1.92 -16.15 13.31
C ARG A 33 -3.15 -15.36 13.75
N PHE A 34 -4.26 -16.07 13.94
CA PHE A 34 -5.44 -15.51 14.61
C PHE A 34 -5.42 -15.89 16.11
N PRO A 35 -5.75 -14.97 17.04
CA PRO A 35 -5.96 -13.52 16.84
C PRO A 35 -4.66 -12.78 16.50
N ASP A 36 -4.78 -11.53 16.07
CA ASP A 36 -3.68 -10.62 15.70
C ASP A 36 -3.04 -10.86 14.31
N THR A 37 -3.88 -11.07 13.30
CA THR A 37 -3.43 -11.13 11.91
C THR A 37 -2.92 -9.74 11.47
N MET A 38 -1.67 -9.68 11.02
CA MET A 38 -1.00 -8.48 10.55
C MET A 38 -0.66 -8.61 9.07
N ILE A 39 -1.10 -7.63 8.27
CA ILE A 39 -0.86 -7.62 6.83
C ILE A 39 0.24 -6.61 6.49
N ILE A 40 1.25 -7.04 5.73
CA ILE A 40 2.29 -6.13 5.23
C ILE A 40 1.75 -5.39 3.99
N ARG A 41 1.93 -4.06 3.95
CA ARG A 41 1.43 -3.16 2.89
C ARG A 41 2.53 -2.24 2.33
N LEU A 42 3.67 -2.80 1.93
CA LEU A 42 4.80 -2.08 1.33
C LEU A 42 4.46 -1.50 -0.04
N VAL A 43 3.66 -2.17 -0.87
CA VAL A 43 3.26 -1.61 -2.17
C VAL A 43 2.46 -0.33 -1.97
N VAL A 44 1.56 -0.29 -0.98
CA VAL A 44 0.75 0.88 -0.64
C VAL A 44 1.64 2.00 -0.11
N LEU A 45 2.59 1.68 0.78
CA LEU A 45 3.63 2.63 1.22
C LEU A 45 4.40 3.22 0.02
N GLY A 46 4.81 2.36 -0.92
CA GLY A 46 5.49 2.75 -2.14
C GLY A 46 4.67 3.71 -2.99
N LEU A 47 3.39 3.42 -3.23
CA LEU A 47 2.49 4.27 -4.02
C LEU A 47 2.37 5.68 -3.41
N ILE A 48 2.22 5.77 -2.10
CA ILE A 48 2.10 7.04 -1.37
C ILE A 48 3.42 7.82 -1.42
N LEU A 49 4.55 7.16 -1.19
CA LEU A 49 5.86 7.82 -1.27
C LEU A 49 6.17 8.29 -2.69
N VAL A 50 5.83 7.52 -3.72
CA VAL A 50 5.98 7.94 -5.12
C VAL A 50 5.11 9.15 -5.43
N TYR A 51 3.88 9.21 -4.92
CA TYR A 51 3.04 10.41 -5.06
C TYR A 51 3.71 11.68 -4.51
N PHE A 52 4.36 11.61 -3.35
CA PHE A 52 5.01 12.77 -2.74
C PHE A 52 6.41 13.08 -3.30
N PHE A 53 7.17 12.08 -3.72
CA PHE A 53 8.60 12.24 -4.04
C PHE A 53 8.96 12.03 -5.52
N ALA A 54 8.01 11.63 -6.36
CA ALA A 54 8.15 11.61 -7.82
C ALA A 54 6.88 12.21 -8.48
N PRO A 55 6.56 13.49 -8.21
CA PRO A 55 5.33 14.13 -8.68
C PRO A 55 5.24 14.21 -10.21
N ASP A 56 6.37 14.16 -10.91
CA ASP A 56 6.44 14.20 -12.37
C ASP A 56 6.14 12.85 -13.04
N PHE A 57 5.80 11.80 -12.27
CA PHE A 57 5.44 10.48 -12.80
C PHE A 57 3.94 10.40 -13.17
N PRO A 58 3.53 10.66 -14.44
CA PRO A 58 2.12 10.78 -14.80
C PRO A 58 1.36 9.44 -14.81
N HIS A 59 2.09 8.32 -14.76
CA HIS A 59 1.54 6.98 -14.94
C HIS A 59 1.22 6.26 -13.64
N LEU A 60 1.35 6.93 -12.49
CA LEU A 60 1.17 6.32 -11.17
C LEU A 60 -0.16 5.59 -11.02
N ILE A 61 -1.26 6.20 -11.50
CA ILE A 61 -2.60 5.60 -11.45
C ILE A 61 -2.68 4.32 -12.31
N TRP A 62 -2.11 4.35 -13.51
CA TRP A 62 -2.10 3.18 -14.41
C TRP A 62 -1.24 2.06 -13.84
N VAL A 63 -0.08 2.39 -13.27
CA VAL A 63 0.78 1.42 -12.60
C VAL A 63 0.07 0.82 -11.38
N ALA A 64 -0.60 1.64 -10.56
CA ALA A 64 -1.37 1.15 -9.42
C ALA A 64 -2.50 0.21 -9.84
N LEU A 65 -3.20 0.50 -10.95
CA LEU A 65 -4.23 -0.37 -11.49
C LEU A 65 -3.65 -1.72 -11.90
N VAL A 66 -2.54 -1.72 -12.65
CA VAL A 66 -1.86 -2.95 -13.10
C VAL A 66 -1.29 -3.74 -11.92
N LEU A 67 -0.66 -3.07 -10.96
CA LEU A 67 -0.16 -3.71 -9.74
C LEU A 67 -1.30 -4.28 -8.89
N GLY A 68 -2.42 -3.59 -8.81
CA GLY A 68 -3.61 -4.09 -8.12
C GLY A 68 -4.17 -5.34 -8.79
N LEU A 69 -4.21 -5.38 -10.12
CA LEU A 69 -4.60 -6.57 -10.87
C LEU A 69 -3.64 -7.76 -10.60
N PHE A 70 -2.34 -7.51 -10.56
CA PHE A 70 -1.37 -8.53 -10.18
C PHE A 70 -1.54 -8.97 -8.72
N TYR A 71 -1.78 -8.03 -7.81
CA TYR A 71 -2.01 -8.32 -6.39
C TYR A 71 -3.22 -9.23 -6.22
N ASP A 72 -4.33 -8.91 -6.88
CA ASP A 72 -5.54 -9.72 -6.90
C ASP A 72 -5.25 -11.14 -7.39
N SER A 73 -4.56 -11.27 -8.54
CA SER A 73 -4.27 -12.56 -9.17
C SER A 73 -3.30 -13.44 -8.38
N PHE A 74 -2.31 -12.86 -7.69
CA PHE A 74 -1.25 -13.63 -7.03
C PHE A 74 -1.48 -13.84 -5.54
N TYR A 75 -2.16 -12.93 -4.84
CA TYR A 75 -2.29 -12.98 -3.37
C TYR A 75 -3.68 -13.33 -2.87
N THR A 76 -4.74 -13.00 -3.62
CA THR A 76 -6.12 -13.12 -3.10
C THR A 76 -6.97 -14.11 -3.89
N GLY A 77 -6.71 -14.27 -5.18
CA GLY A 77 -7.54 -15.05 -6.10
C GLY A 77 -8.85 -14.34 -6.51
N VAL A 78 -9.16 -13.16 -5.98
CA VAL A 78 -10.35 -12.37 -6.32
C VAL A 78 -9.96 -11.20 -7.21
N LEU A 79 -10.25 -11.30 -8.50
CA LEU A 79 -9.93 -10.24 -9.46
C LEU A 79 -10.81 -8.99 -9.25
N GLY A 80 -10.16 -7.83 -9.16
CA GLY A 80 -10.77 -6.52 -9.23
C GLY A 80 -10.70 -5.72 -7.93
N VAL A 81 -10.55 -6.34 -6.77
CA VAL A 81 -10.59 -5.62 -5.48
C VAL A 81 -9.42 -4.65 -5.38
N TYR A 82 -8.19 -5.14 -5.39
CA TYR A 82 -7.00 -4.30 -5.30
C TYR A 82 -6.72 -3.54 -6.60
N MET A 83 -7.14 -4.06 -7.76
CA MET A 83 -7.12 -3.31 -9.03
C MET A 83 -7.78 -1.94 -8.93
N PHE A 84 -8.90 -1.82 -8.21
CA PHE A 84 -9.58 -0.55 -7.98
C PHE A 84 -9.11 0.17 -6.71
N LEU A 85 -8.80 -0.55 -5.64
CA LEU A 85 -8.43 0.06 -4.37
C LEU A 85 -7.04 0.73 -4.39
N PHE A 86 -6.08 0.23 -5.17
CA PHE A 86 -4.76 0.88 -5.25
C PHE A 86 -4.82 2.27 -5.92
N PRO A 87 -5.48 2.45 -7.07
CA PRO A 87 -5.78 3.78 -7.60
C PRO A 87 -6.59 4.65 -6.62
N MET A 88 -7.57 4.07 -5.92
CA MET A 88 -8.36 4.78 -4.91
C MET A 88 -7.48 5.36 -3.80
N VAL A 89 -6.50 4.60 -3.30
CA VAL A 89 -5.52 5.10 -2.32
C VAL A 89 -4.83 6.35 -2.86
N ILE A 90 -4.31 6.34 -4.10
CA ILE A 90 -3.64 7.52 -4.67
C ILE A 90 -4.59 8.73 -4.74
N PHE A 91 -5.86 8.52 -5.13
CA PHE A 91 -6.84 9.59 -5.16
C PHE A 91 -7.12 10.14 -3.76
N LEU A 92 -7.22 9.28 -2.75
CA LEU A 92 -7.42 9.67 -1.37
C LEU A 92 -6.19 10.43 -0.84
N THR A 93 -4.98 9.91 -1.04
CA THR A 93 -3.73 10.59 -0.72
C THR A 93 -3.69 11.98 -1.34
N ARG A 94 -4.01 12.10 -2.64
CA ARG A 94 -4.05 13.38 -3.36
C ARG A 94 -5.08 14.35 -2.78
N TRP A 95 -6.25 13.84 -2.42
CA TRP A 95 -7.30 14.65 -1.83
C TRP A 95 -6.91 15.13 -0.43
N ILE A 96 -6.28 14.31 0.42
CA ILE A 96 -5.86 14.74 1.76
C ILE A 96 -4.65 15.69 1.67
N ALA A 97 -3.69 15.40 0.79
CA ALA A 97 -2.45 16.18 0.65
C ALA A 97 -2.67 17.65 0.29
N GLN A 98 -3.81 18.01 -0.32
CA GLN A 98 -4.13 19.41 -0.63
C GLN A 98 -4.32 20.28 0.63
N PHE A 99 -4.60 19.67 1.78
CA PHE A 99 -4.89 20.37 3.03
C PHE A 99 -3.64 20.55 3.93
N PHE A 100 -2.53 19.89 3.61
CA PHE A 100 -1.37 19.84 4.50
C PHE A 100 -0.04 20.02 3.75
N THR A 101 0.95 20.60 4.42
CA THR A 101 2.33 20.63 3.91
C THR A 101 2.98 19.26 4.09
N PRO A 102 3.66 18.70 3.07
CA PRO A 102 4.28 17.40 3.17
C PRO A 102 5.45 17.42 4.17
N ALA A 103 5.23 16.81 5.32
CA ALA A 103 6.24 16.49 6.32
C ALA A 103 6.20 14.99 6.62
N PRO A 104 7.30 14.35 7.10
CA PRO A 104 7.31 12.91 7.36
C PRO A 104 6.14 12.44 8.25
N LEU A 105 5.83 13.21 9.30
CA LEU A 105 4.71 12.91 10.19
C LEU A 105 3.34 13.01 9.47
N VAL A 106 3.16 14.01 8.61
CA VAL A 106 1.93 14.20 7.83
C VAL A 106 1.76 13.07 6.82
N ILE A 107 2.83 12.70 6.11
CA ILE A 107 2.82 11.59 5.14
C ILE A 107 2.50 10.27 5.86
N GLY A 108 3.08 10.04 7.04
CA GLY A 108 2.78 8.87 7.86
C GLY A 108 1.32 8.84 8.33
N ALA A 109 0.75 9.97 8.71
CA ALA A 109 -0.67 10.07 9.07
C ALA A 109 -1.58 9.79 7.88
N ILE A 110 -1.28 10.36 6.70
CA ILE A 110 -2.02 10.07 5.46
C ILE A 110 -1.94 8.58 5.13
N TYR A 111 -0.76 7.96 5.27
CA TYR A 111 -0.59 6.52 5.06
C TYR A 111 -1.47 5.67 5.97
N LEU A 112 -1.55 5.99 7.27
CA LEU A 112 -2.43 5.25 8.19
C LEU A 112 -3.92 5.45 7.87
N ILE A 113 -4.32 6.65 7.42
CA ILE A 113 -5.70 6.90 6.97
C ILE A 113 -6.00 6.07 5.72
N ASP A 114 -5.10 6.11 4.72
CA ASP A 114 -5.23 5.33 3.48
C ASP A 114 -5.34 3.83 3.77
N LEU A 115 -4.51 3.30 4.68
CA LEU A 115 -4.60 1.91 5.12
C LEU A 115 -5.92 1.61 5.83
N THR A 116 -6.39 2.51 6.69
CA THR A 116 -7.66 2.30 7.40
C THR A 116 -8.82 2.18 6.42
N VAL A 117 -8.86 3.06 5.41
CA VAL A 117 -9.87 3.02 4.35
C VAL A 117 -9.72 1.76 3.50
N LEU A 118 -8.49 1.43 3.08
CA LEU A 118 -8.19 0.24 2.29
C LEU A 118 -8.65 -1.04 2.99
N GLU A 119 -8.23 -1.28 4.23
CA GLU A 119 -8.58 -2.50 4.97
C GLU A 119 -10.08 -2.59 5.26
N SER A 120 -10.72 -1.45 5.54
CA SER A 120 -12.18 -1.41 5.76
C SER A 120 -12.94 -1.79 4.49
N PHE A 121 -12.49 -1.31 3.32
CA PHE A 121 -13.08 -1.70 2.03
C PHE A 121 -12.83 -3.18 1.71
N VAL A 122 -11.62 -3.69 1.98
CA VAL A 122 -11.29 -5.11 1.80
C VAL A 122 -12.18 -5.98 2.69
N TYR A 123 -12.34 -5.62 3.97
CA TYR A 123 -13.24 -6.32 4.89
C TYR A 123 -14.71 -6.27 4.41
N GLY A 124 -15.18 -5.10 3.99
CA GLY A 124 -16.53 -4.91 3.46
C GLY A 124 -16.79 -5.77 2.21
N MET A 125 -15.85 -5.80 1.27
CA MET A 125 -15.93 -6.62 0.06
C MET A 125 -15.90 -8.11 0.39
N ASN A 126 -15.01 -8.55 1.27
CA ASN A 126 -14.96 -9.96 1.68
C ASN A 126 -16.26 -10.40 2.38
N THR A 127 -16.85 -9.53 3.20
CA THR A 127 -18.15 -9.79 3.84
C THR A 127 -19.26 -9.87 2.80
N PHE A 128 -19.31 -8.91 1.86
CA PHE A 128 -20.29 -8.88 0.77
C PHE A 128 -20.21 -10.12 -0.13
N MET A 129 -19.00 -10.60 -0.42
CA MET A 129 -18.77 -11.80 -1.22
C MET A 129 -18.95 -13.12 -0.44
N GLY A 130 -19.26 -13.06 0.86
CA GLY A 130 -19.41 -14.24 1.71
C GLY A 130 -18.10 -14.97 2.01
N GLN A 131 -16.95 -14.31 1.84
CA GLN A 131 -15.61 -14.86 2.11
C GLN A 131 -15.23 -14.82 3.59
N THR A 132 -15.96 -14.05 4.41
CA THR A 132 -15.77 -13.99 5.86
C THR A 132 -17.10 -13.85 6.59
N THR A 133 -17.18 -14.45 7.77
CA THR A 133 -18.27 -14.30 8.74
C THR A 133 -17.84 -13.49 9.97
N MET A 134 -16.62 -12.95 9.94
CA MET A 134 -16.04 -12.18 11.04
C MET A 134 -16.85 -10.91 11.30
N SER A 135 -17.16 -10.64 12.57
CA SER A 135 -17.84 -9.41 12.97
C SER A 135 -16.91 -8.19 12.95
N LEU A 136 -17.47 -6.98 12.86
CA LEU A 136 -16.68 -5.75 12.96
C LEU A 136 -15.93 -5.64 14.30
N ASN A 137 -16.53 -6.17 15.38
CA ASN A 137 -15.93 -6.19 16.72
C ASN A 137 -14.70 -7.09 16.79
N ASP A 138 -14.59 -8.08 15.91
CA ASP A 138 -13.42 -8.94 15.79
C ASP A 138 -12.42 -8.36 14.78
N PHE A 139 -12.88 -7.78 13.68
CA PHE A 139 -12.03 -7.22 12.62
C PHE A 139 -11.11 -6.10 13.13
N ILE A 140 -11.66 -5.15 13.90
CA ILE A 140 -10.92 -3.98 14.35
C ILE A 140 -9.71 -4.37 15.22
N PRO A 141 -9.88 -5.09 16.35
CA PRO A 141 -8.76 -5.42 17.22
C PRO A 141 -7.85 -6.52 16.66
N ASN A 142 -8.38 -7.46 15.86
CA ASN A 142 -7.60 -8.64 15.47
C ASN A 142 -6.98 -8.55 14.07
N ILE A 143 -7.36 -7.56 13.24
CA ILE A 143 -6.80 -7.37 11.89
C ILE A 143 -6.38 -5.92 11.67
N LEU A 144 -7.31 -4.98 11.78
CA LEU A 144 -7.06 -3.58 11.44
C LEU A 144 -5.98 -2.96 12.32
N GLY A 145 -6.16 -3.01 13.64
CA GLY A 145 -5.21 -2.46 14.61
C GLY A 145 -3.79 -3.03 14.47
N PRO A 146 -3.62 -4.36 14.49
CA PRO A 146 -2.32 -5.01 14.29
C PRO A 146 -1.68 -4.66 12.94
N THR A 147 -2.46 -4.61 11.86
CA THR A 147 -1.99 -4.22 10.53
C THR A 147 -1.50 -2.78 10.50
N LEU A 148 -2.24 -1.83 11.09
CA LEU A 148 -1.81 -0.44 11.19
C LEU A 148 -0.53 -0.29 12.02
N ALA A 149 -0.43 -1.01 13.15
CA ALA A 149 0.74 -0.98 14.00
C ALA A 149 2.00 -1.50 13.27
N LEU A 150 1.89 -2.64 12.58
CA LEU A 150 2.99 -3.19 11.79
C LEU A 150 3.44 -2.23 10.70
N ASN A 151 2.49 -1.70 9.92
CA ASN A 151 2.83 -0.80 8.82
C ASN A 151 3.35 0.57 9.30
N LEU A 152 2.95 1.05 10.48
CA LEU A 152 3.57 2.21 11.10
C LEU A 152 5.04 1.97 11.43
N VAL A 153 5.36 0.80 11.99
CA VAL A 153 6.75 0.40 12.26
C VAL A 153 7.55 0.34 10.96
N LEU A 154 7.01 -0.32 9.93
CA LEU A 154 7.64 -0.38 8.60
C LEU A 154 7.84 1.02 8.01
N PHE A 155 6.86 1.92 8.13
CA PHE A 155 6.99 3.31 7.70
C PHE A 155 8.18 3.99 8.39
N ILE A 156 8.28 3.91 9.72
CA ILE A 156 9.36 4.56 10.48
C ILE A 156 10.74 4.09 9.99
N PHE A 157 10.92 2.80 9.75
CA PHE A 157 12.20 2.25 9.32
C PHE A 157 12.49 2.45 7.82
N LEU A 158 11.46 2.35 6.97
CA LEU A 158 11.63 2.35 5.52
C LEU A 158 11.42 3.71 4.87
N TYR A 159 10.86 4.70 5.57
CA TYR A 159 10.60 6.02 5.01
C TYR A 159 11.84 6.66 4.37
N PHE A 160 12.94 6.75 5.13
CA PHE A 160 14.18 7.36 4.65
C PHE A 160 14.82 6.59 3.48
N PRO A 161 15.07 5.26 3.55
CA PRO A 161 15.69 4.55 2.44
C PRO A 161 14.81 4.57 1.17
N LEU A 162 13.49 4.39 1.30
CA LEU A 162 12.59 4.42 0.15
C LEU A 162 12.50 5.83 -0.45
N ARG A 163 12.41 6.87 0.37
CA ARG A 163 12.45 8.27 -0.11
C ARG A 163 13.72 8.55 -0.90
N GLN A 164 14.88 8.18 -0.38
CA GLN A 164 16.16 8.41 -1.07
C GLN A 164 16.23 7.65 -2.40
N LEU A 165 15.73 6.42 -2.43
CA LEU A 165 15.68 5.62 -3.66
C LEU A 165 14.74 6.27 -4.69
N ILE A 166 13.52 6.64 -4.30
CA ILE A 166 12.54 7.29 -5.20
C ILE A 166 13.11 8.59 -5.76
N VAL A 167 13.65 9.46 -4.89
CA VAL A 167 14.24 10.74 -5.33
C VAL A 167 15.40 10.48 -6.29
N ARG A 168 16.25 9.48 -6.05
CA ARG A 168 17.32 9.13 -7.01
C ARG A 168 16.74 8.63 -8.35
N LEU A 169 15.73 7.78 -8.32
CA LEU A 169 15.09 7.26 -9.53
C LEU A 169 14.41 8.37 -10.34
N ASP A 170 13.88 9.39 -9.66
CA ASP A 170 13.29 10.59 -10.25
C ASP A 170 14.38 11.55 -10.78
N SER A 171 15.45 11.77 -9.99
CA SER A 171 16.50 12.75 -10.25
C SER A 171 17.68 12.23 -11.09
N THR A 172 17.64 11.03 -11.65
CA THR A 172 18.74 10.51 -12.49
C THR A 172 18.68 11.16 -13.89
N TYR A 173 18.92 12.48 -13.90
CA TYR A 173 18.92 13.51 -14.96
C TYR A 173 17.65 14.36 -15.08
#